data_AF-Q11ZC1-F1
#
_entry.id   AF-Q11ZC1-F1
#
_cell.length_a   1.000
_cell.length_b   1.000
_cell.length_c   1.000
_cell.angle_alpha   90.00
_cell.angle_beta   90.00
_cell.angle_gamma   90.00
#
_symmetry.space_group_name_H-M   'P 1'
#
loop_
_entity.id
_entity.type
_entity.pdbx_description
1 polymer ?
#
loop_
_entity_poly.entity_id
_entity_poly.type
_entity_poly.pdbx_seq_one_letter_code
_entity_poly.pdbx_strand_id
1 'polypeptide(L)'
;MEARALGRAIGRAPVPLAAHVPVAVAGYSTPCPFLAGGRCSVYAHRPAVCRSHLNMDEDALLCQLLPSGHEVPVPYVDTRALLAVSVLIAGEAMDAADLRQWFPAPAGSGPAASNSATPEKQG
;
A
#
# COMPACT_ATOMS: atom_id res chain seq x y z
N MET A 1 10.43 5.46 -12.10
CA MET A 1 11.39 4.33 -12.09
C MET A 1 10.90 3.13 -11.28
N GLU A 2 10.40 3.31 -10.06
CA GLU A 2 9.95 2.21 -9.19
C GLU A 2 8.72 1.46 -9.73
N ALA A 3 7.66 2.17 -10.17
CA ALA A 3 6.47 1.52 -10.73
C ALA A 3 6.80 0.60 -11.93
N ARG A 4 7.78 0.97 -12.76
CA ARG A 4 8.25 0.10 -13.85
C ARG A 4 8.99 -1.13 -13.34
N ALA A 5 9.82 -0.99 -12.29
CA ALA A 5 10.51 -2.11 -11.67
C ALA A 5 9.51 -3.09 -11.03
N LEU A 6 8.51 -2.56 -10.33
CA LEU A 6 7.43 -3.33 -9.74
C LEU A 6 6.64 -4.08 -10.83
N GLY A 7 6.30 -3.38 -11.92
CA GLY A 7 5.57 -3.97 -13.05
C GLY A 7 6.31 -5.12 -13.73
N ARG A 8 7.64 -5.02 -13.87
CA ARG A 8 8.48 -6.13 -14.35
C ARG A 8 8.46 -7.33 -13.41
N ALA A 9 8.54 -7.09 -12.10
CA ALA A 9 8.57 -8.16 -11.11
C ALA A 9 7.26 -8.97 -11.06
N ILE A 10 6.14 -8.36 -11.42
CA ILE A 10 4.81 -8.99 -11.37
C ILE A 10 4.26 -9.37 -12.75
N GLY A 11 5.00 -9.11 -13.83
CA GLY A 11 4.54 -9.37 -15.21
C GLY A 11 3.37 -8.49 -15.67
N ARG A 12 3.20 -7.29 -15.09
CA ARG A 12 2.09 -6.37 -15.39
C ARG A 12 2.59 -4.95 -15.45
N ALA A 13 2.45 -4.29 -16.61
CA ALA A 13 2.91 -2.92 -16.79
C ALA A 13 2.09 -1.92 -15.94
N PRO A 14 2.72 -0.86 -15.41
CA PRO A 14 2.01 0.23 -14.77
C PRO A 14 1.26 1.09 -15.80
N VAL A 15 0.14 1.68 -15.39
CA VAL A 15 -0.64 2.62 -16.20
C VAL A 15 0.14 3.93 -16.40
N PRO A 16 0.16 4.52 -17.62
CA PRO A 16 0.79 5.83 -17.84
C PRO A 16 0.15 6.95 -17.02
N LEU A 17 0.95 7.91 -16.55
CA LEU A 17 0.48 9.05 -15.73
C LEU A 17 -0.70 9.80 -16.35
N ALA A 18 -0.66 10.03 -17.66
CA ALA A 18 -1.71 10.74 -18.38
C ALA A 18 -3.09 10.06 -18.28
N ALA A 19 -3.12 8.78 -17.91
CA ALA A 19 -4.34 7.99 -17.73
C ALA A 19 -4.69 7.77 -16.24
N HIS A 20 -3.99 8.41 -15.30
CA HIS A 20 -4.31 8.29 -13.88
C HIS A 20 -5.60 9.03 -13.55
N VAL A 21 -6.44 8.37 -12.76
CA VAL A 21 -7.65 8.95 -12.18
C VAL A 21 -7.44 9.06 -10.66
N PRO A 22 -7.91 10.11 -9.98
CA PRO A 22 -7.84 10.20 -8.52
C PRO A 22 -8.49 9.00 -7.84
N VAL A 23 -7.86 8.49 -6.79
CA VAL A 23 -8.38 7.39 -5.98
C VAL A 23 -8.66 7.91 -4.57
N ALA A 24 -9.90 7.81 -4.13
CA ALA A 24 -10.25 8.03 -2.73
C ALA A 24 -9.89 6.76 -1.94
N VAL A 25 -8.90 6.85 -1.06
CA VAL A 25 -8.51 5.74 -0.18
C VAL A 25 -9.27 5.88 1.12
N ALA A 26 -10.13 4.90 1.41
CA ALA A 26 -10.94 4.89 2.63
C ALA A 26 -11.16 3.46 3.10
N GLY A 27 -10.68 3.14 4.31
CA GLY A 27 -10.92 1.85 4.95
C GLY A 27 -10.52 0.64 4.08
N TYR A 28 -11.18 -0.50 4.32
CA TYR A 28 -10.91 -1.75 3.61
C TYR A 28 -11.59 -1.86 2.22
N SER A 29 -12.41 -0.88 1.83
CA SER A 29 -13.14 -0.92 0.55
C SER A 29 -12.26 -0.63 -0.66
N THR A 30 -11.06 -0.11 -0.44
CA THR A 30 -10.06 0.21 -1.48
C THR A 30 -8.73 -0.51 -1.21
N PRO A 31 -8.72 -1.86 -1.30
CA PRO A 31 -7.57 -2.67 -0.93
C PRO A 31 -6.34 -2.37 -1.79
N CYS A 32 -5.17 -2.72 -1.27
CA CYS A 32 -3.92 -2.68 -2.04
C CYS A 32 -4.05 -3.59 -3.27
N PRO A 33 -3.62 -3.14 -4.48
CA PRO A 33 -3.75 -3.93 -5.71
C PRO A 33 -2.88 -5.21 -5.72
N PHE A 34 -1.99 -5.35 -4.75
CA PHE A 34 -1.14 -6.52 -4.56
C PHE A 34 -1.58 -7.42 -3.40
N LEU A 35 -2.72 -7.13 -2.77
CA LEU A 35 -3.26 -7.95 -1.70
C LEU A 35 -3.83 -9.25 -2.28
N ALA A 36 -3.33 -10.39 -1.83
CA ALA A 36 -3.82 -11.71 -2.19
C ALA A 36 -3.84 -12.61 -0.95
N GLY A 37 -5.01 -13.17 -0.61
CA GLY A 37 -5.17 -14.04 0.56
C GLY A 37 -4.73 -13.40 1.88
N GLY A 38 -5.02 -12.10 2.07
CA GLY A 38 -4.61 -11.35 3.27
C GLY A 38 -3.11 -11.03 3.35
N ARG A 39 -2.32 -11.36 2.31
CA ARG A 39 -0.87 -11.15 2.28
C ARG A 39 -0.46 -10.35 1.05
N CYS A 40 0.69 -9.69 1.15
CA CYS A 40 1.28 -8.97 0.03
C CYS A 40 1.87 -9.98 -0.97
N SER A 41 1.27 -10.11 -2.16
CA SER A 41 1.76 -11.00 -3.23
C SER A 41 3.14 -10.59 -3.77
N VAL A 42 3.53 -9.33 -3.57
CA VAL A 42 4.79 -8.74 -4.06
C VAL A 42 5.79 -8.48 -2.94
N TYR A 43 5.74 -9.25 -1.84
CA TYR A 43 6.52 -8.96 -0.63
C TYR A 43 8.01 -8.67 -0.91
N ALA A 44 8.65 -9.51 -1.72
CA ALA A 44 10.07 -9.36 -2.08
C ALA A 44 10.38 -8.05 -2.85
N HIS A 45 9.39 -7.51 -3.56
CA HIS A 45 9.49 -6.33 -4.40
C HIS A 45 8.73 -5.13 -3.84
N ARG A 46 8.36 -5.14 -2.55
CA ARG A 46 7.60 -4.04 -1.92
C ARG A 46 8.19 -2.67 -2.27
N PRO A 47 7.33 -1.70 -2.67
CA PRO A 47 7.78 -0.35 -2.99
C PRO A 47 8.28 0.39 -1.75
N ALA A 48 9.04 1.45 -1.96
CA ALA A 48 9.71 2.23 -0.93
C ALA A 48 8.72 2.69 0.16
N VAL A 49 7.54 3.19 -0.24
CA VAL A 49 6.48 3.62 0.69
C VAL A 49 6.07 2.52 1.67
N CYS A 50 6.05 1.25 1.24
CA CYS A 50 5.73 0.11 2.11
C CYS A 50 6.94 -0.36 2.93
N ARG A 51 8.18 -0.13 2.46
CA ARG A 51 9.39 -0.49 3.21
C ARG A 51 9.72 0.52 4.31
N SER A 52 9.35 1.79 4.10
CA SER A 52 9.52 2.86 5.07
C SER A 52 8.40 2.89 6.12
N HIS A 53 7.27 2.22 5.87
CA HIS A 53 6.14 2.18 6.79
C HIS A 53 6.34 1.12 7.88
N LEU A 54 7.32 1.34 8.76
CA LEU A 54 7.70 0.41 9.81
C LEU A 54 7.02 0.76 11.13
N ASN A 55 6.05 -0.06 11.53
CA ASN A 55 5.46 -0.01 12.86
C ASN A 55 6.45 -0.54 13.90
N MET A 56 6.64 0.19 15.02
CA MET A 56 7.47 -0.21 16.16
C MET A 56 6.69 -0.86 17.31
N ASP A 57 5.39 -1.04 17.16
CA ASP A 57 4.55 -1.78 18.10
C ASP A 57 4.81 -3.29 18.02
N GLU A 58 4.42 -4.03 19.05
CA GLU A 58 4.58 -5.48 19.12
C GLU A 58 3.61 -6.23 18.20
N ASP A 59 2.50 -5.58 17.83
CA ASP A 59 1.48 -6.15 16.95
C ASP A 59 0.93 -5.14 15.91
N ALA A 60 -0.13 -5.55 15.20
CA ALA A 60 -0.76 -4.76 14.14
C ALA A 60 -1.98 -3.94 14.62
N LEU A 61 -2.31 -3.92 15.92
CA LEU A 61 -3.53 -3.34 16.47
C LEU A 61 -3.70 -1.87 16.08
N LEU A 62 -2.65 -1.06 16.26
CA LEU A 62 -2.68 0.36 15.92
C LEU A 62 -2.76 0.62 14.40
N CYS A 63 -2.35 -0.34 13.57
CA CYS A 63 -2.44 -0.25 12.12
C CYS A 63 -3.80 -0.67 11.55
N GLN A 64 -4.74 -1.13 12.39
CA GLN A 64 -6.07 -1.55 11.92
C GLN A 64 -6.92 -0.34 11.52
N LEU A 65 -7.61 -0.45 10.38
CA LEU A 65 -8.53 0.59 9.93
C LEU A 65 -9.81 0.53 10.76
N LEU A 66 -10.12 1.63 11.45
CA LEU A 66 -11.35 1.76 12.23
C LEU A 66 -12.56 1.96 11.31
N PRO A 67 -13.74 1.37 11.62
CA PRO A 67 -14.96 1.59 10.86
C PRO A 67 -15.39 3.06 10.80
N SER A 68 -15.02 3.87 11.80
CA SER A 68 -15.27 5.31 11.82
C SER A 68 -14.43 6.10 10.80
N GLY A 69 -13.42 5.47 10.18
CA GLY A 69 -12.43 6.14 9.34
C GLY A 69 -11.42 6.99 10.13
N HIS A 70 -11.48 6.98 11.46
CA HIS A 70 -10.47 7.63 12.29
C HIS A 70 -9.13 6.91 12.19
N GLU A 71 -8.06 7.69 12.06
CA GLU A 71 -6.69 7.19 12.11
C GLU A 71 -6.21 7.09 13.55
N VAL A 72 -5.65 5.94 13.91
CA VAL A 72 -4.96 5.75 15.19
C VAL A 72 -3.50 6.18 15.01
N PRO A 73 -2.94 7.03 15.89
CA PRO A 73 -1.52 7.36 15.83
C PRO A 73 -0.68 6.09 16.03
N VAL A 74 0.11 5.73 15.02
CA VAL A 74 1.02 4.58 15.07
C VAL A 74 2.45 5.09 15.28
N PRO A 75 3.26 4.48 16.16
CA PRO A 75 4.65 4.86 16.38
C PRO A 75 5.54 4.39 15.22
N TYR A 76 5.45 5.06 14.08
CA TYR A 76 6.30 4.77 12.92
C TYR A 76 7.74 5.23 13.17
N VAL A 77 8.69 4.52 12.57
CA VAL A 77 10.05 5.04 12.39
C VAL A 77 10.00 6.35 11.61
N ASP A 78 10.75 7.36 12.05
CA ASP A 78 10.90 8.61 11.29
C ASP A 78 11.72 8.35 10.01
N THR A 79 11.01 8.20 8.89
CA THR A 79 11.63 7.96 7.58
C THR A 79 11.80 9.23 6.75
N ARG A 80 11.70 10.42 7.33
CA ARG A 80 11.83 11.68 6.57
C ARG A 80 13.22 11.82 5.93
N ALA A 81 14.27 11.39 6.62
CA ALA A 81 15.63 11.39 6.06
C ALA A 81 15.73 10.47 4.83
N LEU A 82 15.12 9.28 4.88
CA LEU A 82 15.09 8.35 3.76
C LEU A 82 14.32 8.94 2.56
N LEU A 83 13.19 9.61 2.82
CA LEU A 83 12.41 10.30 1.80
C LEU A 83 13.20 11.47 1.17
N ALA A 84 13.90 12.26 1.97
CA ALA A 84 14.72 13.35 1.44
C ALA A 84 15.82 12.83 0.50
N VAL A 85 16.51 11.75 0.89
CA VAL A 85 17.53 11.11 0.06
C VAL A 85 16.94 10.53 -1.23
N SER A 86 15.75 9.92 -1.17
CA SER A 86 15.12 9.35 -2.38
C SER A 86 14.73 10.43 -3.39
N VAL A 87 14.26 11.59 -2.93
CA VAL A 87 13.98 12.76 -3.79
C VAL A 87 15.27 13.27 -4.44
N LEU A 88 16.35 13.41 -3.66
CA LEU A 88 17.65 13.85 -4.19
C LEU A 88 18.20 12.91 -5.27
N ILE A 89 18.05 11.59 -5.07
CA ILE A 89 18.50 10.58 -6.04
C ILE A 89 17.65 10.59 -7.32
N ALA A 90 16.36 10.86 -7.19
CA ALA A 90 15.44 10.79 -8.32
C ALA A 90 15.51 12.00 -9.26
N GLY A 91 15.97 13.16 -8.79
CA GLY A 91 16.07 14.40 -9.57
C GLY A 91 14.70 15.08 -9.83
N GLU A 92 14.66 15.99 -10.82
CA GLU A 92 13.52 16.90 -11.02
C GLU A 92 12.23 16.23 -11.57
N ALA A 93 12.32 15.03 -12.13
CA ALA A 93 11.17 14.32 -12.70
C ALA A 93 10.64 13.23 -11.74
N MET A 94 10.05 13.67 -10.63
CA MET A 94 9.40 12.78 -9.67
C MET A 94 7.92 12.58 -10.01
N ASP A 95 7.67 11.60 -10.88
CA ASP A 95 6.32 11.10 -11.14
C ASP A 95 5.82 10.26 -9.96
N ALA A 96 5.16 10.91 -8.99
CA ALA A 96 4.60 10.28 -7.80
C ALA A 96 3.07 10.17 -7.89
N ALA A 97 2.53 8.98 -7.61
CA ALA A 97 1.09 8.70 -7.54
C ALA A 97 0.83 7.48 -6.64
N ASP A 98 -0.41 7.28 -6.19
CA ASP A 98 -0.79 6.13 -5.36
C ASP A 98 -0.61 4.81 -6.15
N LEU A 99 -0.25 3.73 -5.45
CA LEU A 99 -0.06 2.41 -6.06
C LEU A 99 -1.28 1.94 -6.84
N ARG A 100 -2.50 2.29 -6.39
CA ARG A 100 -3.77 1.96 -7.06
C ARG A 100 -3.95 2.70 -8.38
N GLN A 101 -3.29 3.85 -8.57
CA GLN A 101 -3.33 4.59 -9.84
C GLN A 101 -2.36 3.97 -10.86
N TRP A 102 -1.18 3.55 -10.40
CA TRP A 102 -0.24 2.80 -11.24
C TRP A 102 -0.75 1.40 -11.59
N PHE A 103 -1.45 0.76 -10.64
CA PHE A 103 -1.90 -0.62 -10.74
C PHE A 103 -3.38 -0.76 -10.33
N PRO A 104 -4.33 -0.22 -11.11
CA PRO A 104 -5.75 -0.33 -10.79
C PRO A 104 -6.24 -1.78 -10.77
N ALA A 105 -7.24 -2.09 -9.94
CA ALA A 105 -7.89 -3.39 -9.97
C ALA A 105 -8.45 -3.70 -11.38
N PRO A 106 -8.45 -4.97 -11.84
CA PRO A 106 -9.16 -5.36 -13.04
C PRO A 106 -10.64 -4.96 -12.93
N ALA A 107 -11.24 -4.47 -14.01
CA ALA A 107 -12.68 -4.17 -14.02
C ALA A 107 -13.46 -5.44 -13.63
N GLY A 108 -14.21 -5.38 -12.52
CA GLY A 108 -15.01 -6.50 -12.01
C GLY A 108 -14.51 -7.16 -10.72
N SER A 109 -13.30 -6.85 -10.23
CA SER A 109 -12.89 -7.26 -8.88
C SER A 109 -13.38 -6.23 -7.85
N GLY A 110 -14.67 -6.32 -7.48
CA GLY A 110 -15.17 -5.67 -6.27
C GLY A 110 -14.42 -6.15 -5.02
N PRO A 111 -14.59 -5.48 -3.86
CA PRO A 111 -13.89 -5.89 -2.64
C PRO A 111 -14.23 -7.34 -2.34
N ALA A 112 -13.20 -8.20 -2.32
CA ALA A 112 -13.35 -9.57 -1.87
C ALA A 112 -13.93 -9.53 -0.45
N ALA A 113 -15.09 -10.16 -0.27
CA ALA A 113 -15.81 -10.18 0.99
C ALA A 113 -14.90 -10.66 2.14
N SER A 114 -15.09 -9.98 3.28
CA SER A 114 -14.55 -10.26 4.61
C SER A 114 -14.46 -11.76 4.94
N ASN A 115 -13.33 -12.19 5.49
CA ASN A 115 -13.30 -13.43 6.29
C ASN A 115 -13.44 -13.08 7.78
N SER A 116 -14.42 -13.77 8.35
CA SER A 116 -14.92 -13.81 9.71
C SER A 116 -13.84 -13.78 10.79
N ALA A 117 -14.10 -13.00 11.84
CA ALA A 117 -13.45 -13.13 13.13
C ALA A 117 -13.49 -14.60 13.60
N THR A 118 -12.33 -15.14 13.96
CA THR A 118 -12.27 -16.35 14.78
C THR A 118 -12.25 -15.89 16.23
N PRO A 119 -13.17 -16.33 17.11
CA PRO A 119 -13.09 -15.99 18.52
C PRO A 119 -11.88 -16.68 19.14
N GLU A 120 -10.91 -15.88 19.57
CA GLU A 120 -9.82 -16.34 20.42
C GLU A 120 -10.41 -16.82 21.75
N LYS A 121 -10.16 -18.08 22.10
CA LYS A 121 -10.56 -18.65 23.39
C LYS A 121 -9.69 -18.03 24.47
N GLN A 122 -10.31 -17.29 25.38
CA GLN A 122 -9.70 -16.91 26.66
C GLN A 122 -9.41 -18.18 27.47
N GLY A 123 -8.15 -18.37 27.83
CA GLY A 123 -7.67 -19.37 28.78
C GLY A 123 -7.03 -18.68 29.98
#